data_AF-A0A3D2E4H5-F1
#
_entry.id   AF-A0A3D2E4H5-F1
#
_cell.length_a   1.000
_cell.length_b   1.000
_cell.length_c   1.000
_cell.angle_alpha   90.00
_cell.angle_beta   90.00
_cell.angle_gamma   90.00
#
_symmetry.space_group_name_H-M   'P 1'
#
loop_
_entity.id
_entity.type
_entity.pdbx_description
1 polymer ?
#
loop_
_entity_poly.entity_id
_entity_poly.type
_entity_poly.pdbx_seq_one_letter_code
_entity_poly.pdbx_strand_id
1 'polypeptide(L)'
;LINEILKVNKNVVVVLSCGSPVEIGDWDKSVKGILNLYLGGQAGGEAAYNLLYGKVNPSGKLAETFPVHEDDYLGSKYFRMGPRTVEYREGIYVGYRYYDSAKKRVKYPFGYGLSYTQFEYSNLRISANAINEGDPLTVTFTVKNVGKVAGAEIVQLYVSDVESTLYRPAKELKGFKKVFLQPGEEKDVEITLDSRAFAYYNVAIKDWHVESGDFKILVGASSRDIKLEGIVNVTSKNPDAPIPDYKAAAPCYYDIANATEIPVEQFEALYGAKMIENRPYEKGELLANNTIGQCRVSPFGKFMYNLCVGVVNLVALSSENPEMLTNSVKDMPYRTIAAWSMGLISKRSLDGLVDMLNGRKGGFRRFLKGFGKEKEEKNEKK
;
A
#
# COMPACT_ATOMS: atom_id res chain seq x y z
N LEU A 1 5.72 23.09 19.08
CA LEU A 1 6.63 22.59 20.13
C LEU A 1 8.07 22.37 19.63
N ILE A 2 8.33 21.49 18.65
CA ILE A 2 9.70 21.21 18.15
C ILE A 2 10.47 22.50 17.81
N ASN A 3 9.85 23.41 17.06
CA ASN A 3 10.46 24.70 16.71
C ASN A 3 10.82 25.56 17.94
N GLU A 4 10.03 25.52 19.00
CA GLU A 4 10.31 26.28 20.24
C GLU A 4 11.51 25.67 20.99
N ILE A 5 11.60 24.34 21.06
CA ILE A 5 12.76 23.64 21.64
C ILE A 5 14.04 24.02 20.87
N LEU A 6 13.96 24.07 19.53
CA LEU A 6 15.08 24.45 18.67
C LEU A 6 15.56 25.90 18.85
N LYS A 7 14.76 26.79 19.47
CA LYS A 7 15.20 28.15 19.80
C LYS A 7 16.18 28.15 20.98
N VAL A 8 16.04 27.20 21.91
CA VAL A 8 16.84 27.15 23.14
C VAL A 8 17.91 26.05 23.14
N ASN A 9 17.79 25.03 22.27
CA ASN A 9 18.78 23.96 22.14
C ASN A 9 18.90 23.49 20.68
N LYS A 10 20.13 23.46 20.13
CA LYS A 10 20.41 23.00 18.76
C LYS A 10 20.73 21.51 18.65
N ASN A 11 20.90 20.82 19.77
CA ASN A 11 21.23 19.39 19.83
C ASN A 11 19.97 18.57 20.14
N VAL A 12 19.00 18.64 19.23
CA VAL A 12 17.72 17.93 19.36
C VAL A 12 17.72 16.68 18.48
N VAL A 13 17.34 15.55 19.06
CA VAL A 13 17.01 14.31 18.34
C VAL A 13 15.51 14.05 18.51
N VAL A 14 14.81 13.78 17.42
CA VAL A 14 13.37 13.49 17.43
C VAL A 14 13.17 11.99 17.27
N VAL A 15 12.39 11.39 18.17
CA VAL A 15 11.97 9.99 18.07
C VAL A 15 10.51 9.97 17.62
N LEU A 16 10.23 9.39 16.46
CA LEU A 16 8.89 9.26 15.91
C LEU A 16 8.29 7.91 16.32
N SER A 17 7.05 7.95 16.79
CA SER A 17 6.20 6.77 16.94
C SER A 17 4.90 7.00 16.18
N CYS A 18 4.75 6.32 15.05
CA CYS A 18 3.65 6.49 14.11
C CYS A 18 3.36 5.18 13.38
N GLY A 19 2.12 4.97 12.92
CA GLY A 19 1.74 3.76 12.19
C GLY A 19 1.99 3.80 10.68
N SER A 20 2.22 4.99 10.13
CA SER A 20 2.38 5.28 8.69
C SER A 20 3.13 6.62 8.57
N PRO A 21 3.57 7.07 7.37
CA PRO A 21 4.19 8.37 7.22
C PRO A 21 3.36 9.50 7.81
N VAL A 22 4.03 10.37 8.56
CA VAL A 22 3.48 11.62 9.08
C VAL A 22 4.13 12.77 8.35
N GLU A 23 3.43 13.90 8.24
CA GLU A 23 4.01 15.08 7.61
C GLU A 23 5.19 15.61 8.44
N ILE A 24 6.37 15.63 7.82
CA ILE A 24 7.61 16.12 8.43
C ILE A 24 7.88 17.52 7.88
N GLY A 25 7.49 18.53 8.66
CA GLY A 25 7.78 19.94 8.35
C GLY A 25 9.29 20.24 8.27
N ASP A 26 9.64 21.48 7.95
CA ASP A 26 11.04 21.91 7.75
C ASP A 26 11.94 21.87 8.99
N TRP A 27 11.40 21.48 10.14
CA TRP A 27 12.18 21.28 11.36
C TRP A 27 13.16 20.12 11.24
N ASP A 28 12.95 19.19 10.29
CA ASP A 28 13.87 18.07 10.00
C ASP A 28 15.28 18.53 9.62
N LYS A 29 15.39 19.67 8.92
CA LYS A 29 16.67 20.30 8.56
C LYS A 29 17.41 20.88 9.76
N SER A 30 16.70 21.10 10.88
CA SER A 30 17.22 21.80 12.06
C SER A 30 17.55 20.89 13.23
N VAL A 31 17.02 19.66 13.24
CA VAL A 31 17.34 18.64 14.26
C VAL A 31 18.61 17.88 13.87
N LYS A 32 19.30 17.32 14.85
CA LYS A 32 20.54 16.54 14.62
C LYS A 32 20.30 15.09 14.23
N GLY A 33 19.10 14.58 14.49
CA GLY A 33 18.72 13.23 14.10
C GLY A 33 17.23 13.00 14.23
N ILE A 34 16.73 12.07 13.43
CA ILE A 34 15.37 11.57 13.50
C ILE A 34 15.45 10.05 13.57
N LEU A 35 14.87 9.46 14.60
CA LEU A 35 14.73 8.02 14.77
C LEU A 35 13.26 7.64 14.61
N ASN A 36 12.92 6.99 13.50
CA ASN A 36 11.58 6.45 13.31
C ASN A 36 11.48 5.04 13.92
N LEU A 37 10.70 4.88 14.99
CA LEU A 37 10.46 3.61 15.67
C LEU A 37 9.15 2.93 15.26
N TYR A 38 8.33 3.60 14.45
CA TYR A 38 6.96 3.17 14.16
C TYR A 38 6.20 2.79 15.46
N LEU A 39 5.46 1.68 15.45
CA LEU A 39 4.78 1.11 16.61
C LEU A 39 5.62 -0.08 17.13
N GLY A 40 6.62 0.21 17.96
CA GLY A 40 7.63 -0.76 18.44
C GLY A 40 7.14 -1.79 19.47
N GLY A 41 5.84 -1.89 19.75
CA GLY A 41 5.27 -2.81 20.73
C GLY A 41 5.74 -2.54 22.17
N GLN A 42 5.51 -3.52 23.07
CA GLN A 42 5.78 -3.38 24.51
C GLN A 42 7.26 -3.13 24.86
N ALA A 43 8.19 -3.50 23.97
CA ALA A 43 9.64 -3.31 24.16
C ALA A 43 10.18 -2.06 23.43
N GLY A 44 9.31 -1.21 22.87
CA GLY A 44 9.71 -0.05 22.08
C GLY A 44 10.60 0.95 22.83
N GLY A 45 10.38 1.12 24.13
CA GLY A 45 11.20 1.99 24.97
C GLY A 45 12.64 1.49 25.14
N GLU A 46 12.83 0.18 25.36
CA GLU A 46 14.16 -0.43 25.46
C GLU A 46 14.89 -0.40 24.11
N ALA A 47 14.16 -0.67 23.02
CA ALA A 47 14.71 -0.55 21.67
C ALA A 47 15.17 0.89 21.37
N ALA A 48 14.38 1.90 21.73
CA ALA A 48 14.75 3.31 21.58
C ALA A 48 16.05 3.63 22.31
N TYR A 49 16.17 3.19 23.56
CA TYR A 49 17.36 3.40 24.38
C TYR A 49 18.60 2.73 23.76
N ASN A 50 18.50 1.46 23.34
CA ASN A 50 19.62 0.75 22.74
C ASN A 50 20.10 1.39 21.43
N LEU A 51 19.18 1.92 20.62
CA LEU A 51 19.50 2.62 19.38
C LEU A 51 20.15 3.98 19.67
N LEU A 52 19.49 4.85 20.45
CA LEU A 52 19.97 6.21 20.74
C LEU A 52 21.37 6.24 21.38
N TYR A 53 21.71 5.24 22.19
CA TYR A 53 23.00 5.14 22.86
C TYR A 53 24.03 4.28 22.10
N GLY A 54 23.71 3.85 20.86
CA GLY A 54 24.66 3.10 20.03
C GLY A 54 24.98 1.70 20.52
N LYS A 55 24.21 1.14 21.48
CA LYS A 55 24.32 -0.27 21.88
C LYS A 55 23.92 -1.19 20.74
N VAL A 56 23.00 -0.73 19.90
CA VAL A 56 22.63 -1.35 18.63
C VAL A 56 22.73 -0.30 17.52
N ASN A 57 23.37 -0.66 16.42
CA ASN A 57 23.43 0.18 15.23
C ASN A 57 22.11 0.09 14.44
N PRO A 58 21.41 1.20 14.15
CA PRO A 58 20.19 1.19 13.33
C PRO A 58 20.47 0.61 11.95
N SER A 59 19.58 -0.28 11.52
CA SER A 59 19.67 -1.00 10.23
C SER A 59 18.31 -1.24 9.58
N GLY A 60 17.29 -0.48 10.00
CA GLY A 60 15.97 -0.48 9.36
C GLY A 60 16.01 0.34 8.07
N LYS A 61 15.22 -0.08 7.08
CA LYS A 61 14.95 0.68 5.85
C LYS A 61 13.45 0.90 5.74
N LEU A 62 13.03 2.06 5.24
CA LEU A 62 11.62 2.41 5.11
C LEU A 62 10.88 1.45 4.16
N ALA A 63 9.77 0.89 4.61
CA ALA A 63 8.87 0.11 3.76
C ALA A 63 7.86 0.98 2.99
N GLU A 64 7.83 2.29 3.29
CA GLU A 64 6.92 3.28 2.71
C GLU A 64 7.71 4.53 2.32
N THR A 65 7.24 5.27 1.33
CA THR A 65 7.79 6.60 1.01
C THR A 65 7.23 7.61 2.01
N PHE A 66 8.09 8.46 2.59
CA PHE A 66 7.66 9.66 3.31
C PHE A 66 7.58 10.83 2.32
N PRO A 67 6.38 11.25 1.90
CA PRO A 67 6.23 12.38 0.98
C PRO A 67 6.59 13.70 1.65
N VAL A 68 6.70 14.76 0.84
CA VAL A 68 6.76 16.13 1.39
C VAL A 68 5.37 16.53 1.87
N HIS A 69 4.35 16.35 1.04
CA HIS A 69 2.94 16.54 1.37
C HIS A 69 2.08 15.37 0.86
N GLU A 70 0.93 15.11 1.51
CA GLU A 70 -0.01 14.06 1.07
C GLU A 70 -0.45 14.27 -0.40
N ASP A 71 -0.70 15.53 -0.78
CA ASP A 71 -1.15 15.93 -2.11
C ASP A 71 -0.08 15.77 -3.21
N ASP A 72 1.18 15.49 -2.86
CA ASP A 72 2.20 15.14 -3.85
C ASP A 72 1.90 13.81 -4.54
N TYR A 73 1.12 12.93 -3.90
CA TYR A 73 0.67 11.68 -4.48
C TYR A 73 -0.62 11.88 -5.29
N LEU A 74 -0.59 11.67 -6.61
CA LEU A 74 -1.80 11.81 -7.43
C LEU A 74 -2.96 10.91 -6.98
N GLY A 75 -2.67 9.69 -6.50
CA GLY A 75 -3.69 8.75 -6.01
C GLY A 75 -4.50 9.28 -4.81
N SER A 76 -3.93 10.20 -4.01
CA SER A 76 -4.61 10.77 -2.84
C SER A 76 -5.91 11.48 -3.20
N LYS A 77 -5.98 12.09 -4.39
CA LYS A 77 -7.16 12.78 -4.93
C LYS A 77 -8.36 11.84 -5.14
N TYR A 78 -8.11 10.53 -5.28
CA TYR A 78 -9.12 9.54 -5.63
C TYR A 78 -9.46 8.58 -4.47
N PHE A 79 -8.62 8.52 -3.43
CA PHE A 79 -8.79 7.62 -2.29
C PHE A 79 -9.98 7.97 -1.37
N ARG A 80 -10.33 9.25 -1.26
CA ARG A 80 -11.44 9.75 -0.40
C ARG A 80 -12.72 10.06 -1.16
N MET A 81 -12.87 9.52 -2.38
CA MET A 81 -13.98 9.87 -3.26
C MET A 81 -15.25 9.06 -2.97
N GLY A 82 -16.33 9.80 -2.74
CA GLY A 82 -17.73 9.39 -2.88
C GLY A 82 -18.25 8.23 -2.01
N PRO A 83 -19.57 8.01 -2.02
CA PRO A 83 -20.24 7.13 -1.06
C PRO A 83 -20.32 5.64 -1.48
N ARG A 84 -19.82 5.26 -2.67
CA ARG A 84 -19.97 3.88 -3.19
C ARG A 84 -18.65 3.19 -3.55
N THR A 85 -17.79 3.89 -4.27
CA THR A 85 -16.61 3.29 -4.89
C THR A 85 -15.38 4.14 -4.62
N VAL A 86 -14.24 3.46 -4.42
CA VAL A 86 -12.93 4.09 -4.42
C VAL A 86 -12.22 3.62 -5.68
N GLU A 87 -11.83 4.56 -6.53
CA GLU A 87 -11.22 4.29 -7.82
C GLU A 87 -9.71 4.39 -7.69
N TYR A 88 -9.00 3.28 -7.92
CA TYR A 88 -7.54 3.18 -7.85
C TYR A 88 -6.93 3.70 -9.16
N ARG A 89 -7.20 4.98 -9.44
CA ARG A 89 -6.87 5.57 -10.75
C ARG A 89 -5.39 5.58 -11.03
N GLU A 90 -4.54 5.63 -10.00
CA GLU A 90 -3.08 5.54 -10.13
C GLU A 90 -2.59 4.22 -10.75
N GLY A 91 -3.43 3.17 -10.78
CA GLY A 91 -3.04 1.85 -11.25
C GLY A 91 -1.82 1.31 -10.51
N ILE A 92 -0.76 1.01 -11.25
CA ILE A 92 0.50 0.45 -10.69
C ILE A 92 1.40 1.51 -10.05
N TYR A 93 1.10 2.81 -10.22
CA TYR A 93 1.87 3.91 -9.65
C TYR A 93 1.50 4.10 -8.17
N VAL A 94 1.89 3.15 -7.33
CA VAL A 94 1.68 3.17 -5.88
C VAL A 94 3.02 3.33 -5.14
N GLY A 95 3.07 4.27 -4.19
CA GLY A 95 4.28 4.54 -3.41
C GLY A 95 5.45 4.99 -4.29
N TYR A 96 6.65 4.45 -4.06
CA TYR A 96 7.85 4.85 -4.81
C TYR A 96 7.74 4.64 -6.32
N ARG A 97 6.92 3.69 -6.79
CA ARG A 97 6.63 3.51 -8.22
C ARG A 97 6.09 4.80 -8.83
N TYR A 98 5.19 5.49 -8.12
CA TYR A 98 4.73 6.81 -8.50
C TYR A 98 5.82 7.86 -8.36
N TYR A 99 6.38 8.05 -7.16
CA TYR A 99 7.26 9.20 -6.92
C TYR A 99 8.51 9.20 -7.79
N ASP A 100 9.06 8.02 -8.09
CA ASP A 100 10.23 7.87 -8.94
C ASP A 100 9.89 8.10 -10.42
N SER A 101 8.81 7.48 -10.92
CA SER A 101 8.34 7.72 -12.30
C SER A 101 7.92 9.16 -12.53
N ALA A 102 7.22 9.75 -11.56
CA ALA A 102 6.74 11.12 -11.63
C ALA A 102 7.82 12.16 -11.28
N LYS A 103 9.04 11.70 -10.97
CA LYS A 103 10.19 12.54 -10.57
C LYS A 103 9.86 13.53 -9.44
N LYS A 104 8.93 13.15 -8.55
CA LYS A 104 8.49 13.97 -7.41
C LYS A 104 9.53 13.92 -6.30
N ARG A 105 9.74 15.05 -5.63
CA ARG A 105 10.57 15.11 -4.41
C ARG A 105 9.84 14.41 -3.26
N VAL A 106 10.59 13.72 -2.42
CA VAL A 106 10.10 13.06 -1.21
C VAL A 106 11.00 13.44 -0.04
N LYS A 107 10.50 13.38 1.20
CA LYS A 107 11.31 13.62 2.39
C LYS A 107 12.30 12.48 2.61
N TYR A 108 11.77 11.25 2.60
CA TYR A 108 12.58 10.04 2.69
C TYR A 108 12.04 8.99 1.70
N PRO A 109 12.87 8.48 0.78
CA PRO A 109 12.42 7.55 -0.25
C PRO A 109 12.21 6.15 0.32
N PHE A 110 11.45 5.32 -0.41
CA PHE A 110 11.34 3.89 -0.10
C PHE A 110 12.72 3.23 0.00
N GLY A 111 12.89 2.34 0.97
CA GLY A 111 14.13 1.64 1.24
C GLY A 111 15.22 2.53 1.85
N TYR A 112 14.93 3.77 2.24
CA TYR A 112 15.90 4.65 2.91
C TYR A 112 16.10 4.28 4.38
N GLY A 113 17.32 4.41 4.88
CA GLY A 113 17.64 4.27 6.29
C GLY A 113 19.13 4.41 6.53
N LEU A 114 19.48 5.20 7.54
CA LEU A 114 20.86 5.48 7.93
C LEU A 114 21.39 4.43 8.92
N SER A 115 22.71 4.43 9.08
CA SER A 115 23.46 3.61 10.02
C SER A 115 24.49 4.47 10.76
N TYR A 116 24.98 4.01 11.90
CA TYR A 116 26.15 4.58 12.58
C TYR A 116 27.48 4.20 11.90
N THR A 117 27.43 3.35 10.87
CA THR A 117 28.56 3.04 10.00
C THR A 117 28.23 3.36 8.55
N GLN A 118 29.21 3.23 7.66
CA GLN A 118 29.08 3.48 6.23
C GLN A 118 29.40 2.21 5.45
N PHE A 119 28.70 2.01 4.33
CA PHE A 119 28.88 0.86 3.46
C PHE A 119 29.20 1.29 2.03
N GLU A 120 30.16 0.59 1.42
CA GLU A 120 30.52 0.72 0.01
C GLU A 120 30.09 -0.51 -0.77
N TYR A 121 29.77 -0.29 -2.05
CA TYR A 121 29.28 -1.31 -2.97
C TYR A 121 30.22 -1.33 -4.18
N SER A 122 30.65 -2.51 -4.62
CA SER A 122 31.58 -2.64 -5.73
C SER A 122 31.44 -3.98 -6.46
N ASN A 123 32.21 -4.15 -7.52
CA ASN A 123 32.39 -5.43 -8.22
C ASN A 123 31.08 -6.10 -8.69
N LEU A 124 30.16 -5.33 -9.29
CA LEU A 124 28.93 -5.88 -9.87
C LEU A 124 29.25 -6.91 -10.95
N ARG A 125 28.64 -8.08 -10.84
CA ARG A 125 28.70 -9.18 -11.80
C ARG A 125 27.29 -9.69 -12.05
N ILE A 126 26.90 -9.74 -13.31
CA ILE A 126 25.64 -10.35 -13.76
C ILE A 126 26.02 -11.65 -14.45
N SER A 127 25.35 -12.76 -14.12
CA SER A 127 25.73 -14.10 -14.59
C SER A 127 25.69 -14.26 -16.11
N ALA A 128 24.92 -13.43 -16.81
CA ALA A 128 24.85 -13.38 -18.27
C ALA A 128 24.46 -11.98 -18.76
N ASN A 129 24.92 -11.61 -19.95
CA ASN A 129 24.51 -10.37 -20.62
C ASN A 129 23.20 -10.54 -21.42
N ALA A 130 22.80 -11.79 -21.69
CA ALA A 130 21.55 -12.13 -22.35
C ALA A 130 20.99 -13.44 -21.76
N ILE A 131 19.67 -13.52 -21.60
CA ILE A 131 18.97 -14.71 -21.10
C ILE A 131 17.66 -14.94 -21.86
N ASN A 132 17.20 -16.21 -21.92
CA ASN A 132 15.83 -16.47 -22.32
C ASN A 132 14.90 -16.33 -21.12
N GLU A 133 13.63 -15.99 -21.36
CA GLU A 133 12.63 -15.93 -20.31
C GLU A 133 12.56 -17.27 -19.54
N GLY A 134 12.75 -17.21 -18.22
CA GLY A 134 12.75 -18.38 -17.33
C GLY A 134 14.14 -18.92 -17.02
N ASP A 135 15.18 -18.48 -17.71
CA ASP A 135 16.55 -18.70 -17.28
C ASP A 135 16.80 -17.87 -16.01
N PRO A 136 17.44 -18.42 -14.96
CA PRO A 136 17.77 -17.66 -13.77
C PRO A 136 18.89 -16.65 -14.07
N LEU A 137 18.76 -15.43 -13.56
CA LEU A 137 19.83 -14.42 -13.60
C LEU A 137 20.37 -14.18 -12.21
N THR A 138 21.63 -14.55 -11.96
CA THR A 138 22.29 -14.30 -10.68
C THR A 138 23.07 -13.00 -10.74
N VAL A 139 22.80 -12.12 -9.78
CA VAL A 139 23.47 -10.83 -9.63
C VAL A 139 24.31 -10.88 -8.36
N THR A 140 25.62 -10.71 -8.52
CA THR A 140 26.60 -10.76 -7.43
C THR A 140 27.34 -9.43 -7.34
N PHE A 141 27.57 -8.93 -6.12
CA PHE A 141 28.34 -7.71 -5.88
C PHE A 141 28.94 -7.72 -4.47
N THR A 142 29.98 -6.95 -4.25
CA THR A 142 30.66 -6.85 -2.96
C THR A 142 30.09 -5.70 -2.14
N VAL A 143 29.87 -5.93 -0.84
CA VAL A 143 29.48 -4.91 0.14
C VAL A 143 30.53 -4.88 1.24
N LYS A 144 31.05 -3.69 1.54
CA LYS A 144 32.08 -3.48 2.57
C LYS A 144 31.62 -2.47 3.61
N ASN A 145 31.84 -2.78 4.88
CA ASN A 145 31.71 -1.81 5.95
C ASN A 145 33.00 -1.00 6.05
N VAL A 146 32.94 0.28 5.68
CA VAL A 146 34.11 1.19 5.67
C VAL A 146 34.15 2.11 6.88
N GLY A 147 33.16 2.03 7.76
CA GLY A 147 33.15 2.81 9.00
C GLY A 147 33.84 2.11 10.17
N LYS A 148 33.65 2.68 11.37
CA LYS A 148 34.37 2.30 12.59
C LYS A 148 33.59 1.36 13.52
N VAL A 149 32.32 1.11 13.23
CA VAL A 149 31.45 0.28 14.08
C VAL A 149 30.79 -0.81 13.25
N ALA A 150 30.50 -1.95 13.89
CA ALA A 150 29.77 -3.02 13.24
C ALA A 150 28.34 -2.56 12.88
N GLY A 151 27.78 -3.11 11.81
CA GLY A 151 26.45 -2.74 11.35
C GLY A 151 25.88 -3.74 10.36
N ALA A 152 24.58 -3.64 10.14
CA ALA A 152 23.91 -4.38 9.07
C ALA A 152 23.43 -3.42 7.97
N GLU A 153 23.66 -3.82 6.72
CA GLU A 153 23.15 -3.15 5.53
C GLU A 153 22.07 -4.01 4.87
N ILE A 154 21.03 -3.37 4.34
CA ILE A 154 20.02 -4.02 3.50
C ILE A 154 20.24 -3.54 2.08
N VAL A 155 20.88 -4.39 1.27
CA VAL A 155 21.07 -4.13 -0.15
C VAL A 155 19.79 -4.43 -0.91
N GLN A 156 19.49 -3.60 -1.90
CA GLN A 156 18.24 -3.64 -2.64
C GLN A 156 18.55 -3.74 -4.13
N LEU A 157 17.90 -4.68 -4.82
CA LEU A 157 18.03 -4.90 -6.25
C LEU A 157 16.71 -4.53 -6.92
N TYR A 158 16.78 -3.58 -7.83
CA TYR A 158 15.68 -3.10 -8.66
C TYR A 158 15.91 -3.48 -10.12
N VAL A 159 14.82 -3.69 -10.85
CA VAL A 159 14.81 -3.89 -12.30
C VAL A 159 14.07 -2.73 -12.95
N SER A 160 14.66 -2.14 -14.00
CA SER A 160 14.00 -1.16 -14.87
C SER A 160 13.94 -1.73 -16.28
N ASP A 161 12.75 -1.74 -16.84
CA ASP A 161 12.55 -1.98 -18.27
C ASP A 161 12.98 -0.73 -19.04
N VAL A 162 13.84 -0.88 -20.05
CA VAL A 162 14.36 0.26 -20.83
C VAL A 162 13.32 0.76 -21.83
N GLU A 163 12.58 -0.17 -22.44
CA GLU A 163 11.55 0.12 -23.44
C GLU A 163 10.44 -0.92 -23.30
N SER A 164 9.26 -0.46 -22.88
CA SER A 164 8.07 -1.29 -22.77
C SER A 164 6.92 -0.70 -23.56
N THR A 165 6.11 -1.57 -24.14
CA THR A 165 4.87 -1.18 -24.82
C THR A 165 3.82 -0.67 -23.84
N LEU A 166 3.75 -1.27 -22.64
CA LEU A 166 2.89 -0.80 -21.55
C LEU A 166 3.61 0.22 -20.67
N TYR A 167 2.82 1.08 -20.03
CA TYR A 167 3.36 1.96 -19.00
C TYR A 167 3.88 1.12 -17.82
N ARG A 168 5.09 1.42 -17.35
CA ARG A 168 5.74 0.74 -16.23
C ARG A 168 6.29 1.75 -15.21
N PRO A 169 6.50 1.35 -13.95
CA PRO A 169 7.30 2.13 -13.02
C PRO A 169 8.72 2.30 -13.55
N ALA A 170 9.37 3.41 -13.20
CA ALA A 170 10.75 3.70 -13.62
C ALA A 170 11.74 2.63 -13.15
N LYS A 171 11.39 1.89 -12.09
CA LYS A 171 12.06 0.67 -11.61
C LYS A 171 11.21 0.00 -10.55
N GLU A 172 11.44 -1.28 -10.31
CA GLU A 172 10.74 -2.07 -9.31
C GLU A 172 11.71 -2.94 -8.49
N LEU A 173 11.53 -2.98 -7.16
CA LEU A 173 12.30 -3.85 -6.27
C LEU A 173 11.98 -5.32 -6.59
N LYS A 174 13.01 -6.12 -6.91
CA LYS A 174 12.89 -7.55 -7.22
C LYS A 174 13.67 -8.46 -6.27
N GLY A 175 14.55 -7.89 -5.44
CA GLY A 175 15.20 -8.65 -4.38
C GLY A 175 15.89 -7.74 -3.36
N PHE A 176 16.14 -8.25 -2.17
CA PHE A 176 16.94 -7.57 -1.16
C PHE A 176 17.60 -8.60 -0.25
N LYS A 177 18.72 -8.21 0.38
CA LYS A 177 19.43 -9.08 1.33
C LYS A 177 20.01 -8.24 2.45
N LYS A 178 19.85 -8.71 3.69
CA LYS A 178 20.46 -8.08 4.87
C LYS A 178 21.78 -8.77 5.18
N VAL A 179 22.85 -7.99 5.29
CA VAL A 179 24.20 -8.49 5.61
C VAL A 179 24.76 -7.74 6.80
N PHE A 180 25.33 -8.49 7.75
CA PHE A 180 26.03 -7.92 8.90
C PHE A 180 27.54 -7.97 8.66
N LEU A 181 28.21 -6.86 8.95
CA LEU A 181 29.62 -6.64 8.68
C LEU A 181 30.32 -5.94 9.86
N GLN A 182 31.44 -6.50 10.29
CA GLN A 182 32.40 -5.85 11.18
C GLN A 182 33.11 -4.69 10.46
N PRO A 183 33.72 -3.72 11.18
CA PRO A 183 34.52 -2.67 10.56
C PRO A 183 35.60 -3.24 9.64
N GLY A 184 35.65 -2.78 8.39
CA GLY A 184 36.58 -3.24 7.36
C GLY A 184 36.21 -4.57 6.68
N GLU A 185 35.21 -5.31 7.18
CA GLU A 185 34.76 -6.56 6.58
C GLU A 185 34.02 -6.30 5.26
N GLU A 186 34.26 -7.17 4.28
CA GLU A 186 33.54 -7.22 3.01
C GLU A 186 32.93 -8.60 2.76
N LYS A 187 31.77 -8.63 2.12
CA LYS A 187 31.07 -9.86 1.71
C LYS A 187 30.56 -9.72 0.29
N ASP A 188 30.67 -10.80 -0.47
CA ASP A 188 29.93 -10.96 -1.70
C ASP A 188 28.47 -11.29 -1.39
N VAL A 189 27.58 -10.53 -2.00
CA VAL A 189 26.14 -10.68 -1.90
C VAL A 189 25.60 -11.16 -3.22
N GLU A 190 24.75 -12.17 -3.16
CA GLU A 190 24.12 -12.78 -4.32
C GLU A 190 22.60 -12.68 -4.19
N ILE A 191 21.95 -12.27 -5.28
CA ILE A 191 20.49 -12.25 -5.46
C ILE A 191 20.17 -12.84 -6.85
N THR A 192 19.36 -13.88 -6.88
CA THR A 192 18.88 -14.51 -8.12
C THR A 192 17.51 -13.99 -8.51
N LEU A 193 17.36 -13.60 -9.77
CA LEU A 193 16.11 -13.15 -10.37
C LEU A 193 15.51 -14.28 -11.20
N ASP A 194 14.21 -14.50 -11.02
CA ASP A 194 13.40 -15.37 -11.86
C ASP A 194 12.73 -14.57 -13.00
N SER A 195 11.94 -15.24 -13.85
CA SER A 195 11.23 -14.58 -14.95
C SER A 195 10.28 -13.48 -14.48
N ARG A 196 9.71 -13.59 -13.26
CA ARG A 196 8.78 -12.60 -12.69
C ARG A 196 9.48 -11.29 -12.32
N ALA A 197 10.81 -11.29 -12.25
CA ALA A 197 11.59 -10.06 -12.12
C ALA A 197 11.42 -9.13 -13.32
N PHE A 198 11.21 -9.67 -14.52
CA PHE A 198 11.11 -8.92 -15.77
C PHE A 198 9.66 -8.74 -16.23
N ALA A 199 8.75 -9.61 -15.77
CA ALA A 199 7.37 -9.65 -16.22
C ALA A 199 6.48 -8.50 -15.70
N TYR A 200 5.46 -8.17 -16.48
CA TYR A 200 4.25 -7.45 -16.06
C TYR A 200 3.01 -8.33 -16.30
N TYR A 201 1.86 -7.96 -15.73
CA TYR A 201 0.61 -8.68 -15.99
C TYR A 201 -0.06 -8.15 -17.26
N ASN A 202 -0.19 -8.99 -18.29
CA ASN A 202 -0.81 -8.64 -19.56
C ASN A 202 -2.29 -9.06 -19.56
N VAL A 203 -3.18 -8.06 -19.55
CA VAL A 203 -4.63 -8.27 -19.47
C VAL A 203 -5.25 -8.88 -20.74
N ALA A 204 -4.60 -8.77 -21.90
CA ALA A 204 -5.10 -9.36 -23.14
C ALA A 204 -5.01 -10.89 -23.11
N ILE A 205 -3.89 -11.41 -22.59
CA ILE A 205 -3.67 -12.87 -22.44
C ILE A 205 -4.05 -13.38 -21.04
N LYS A 206 -4.36 -12.48 -20.10
CA LYS A 206 -4.71 -12.76 -18.69
C LYS A 206 -3.63 -13.51 -17.92
N ASP A 207 -2.36 -13.25 -18.25
CA ASP A 207 -1.20 -13.89 -17.63
C ASP A 207 0.00 -12.93 -17.55
N TRP A 208 1.04 -13.35 -16.85
CA TRP A 208 2.34 -12.68 -16.83
C TRP A 208 3.00 -12.75 -18.20
N HIS A 209 3.61 -11.65 -18.61
CA HIS A 209 4.32 -11.53 -19.86
C HIS A 209 5.63 -10.77 -19.68
N VAL A 210 6.67 -11.23 -20.37
CA VAL A 210 7.96 -10.57 -20.49
C VAL A 210 8.11 -10.13 -21.94
N GLU A 211 8.30 -8.84 -22.17
CA GLU A 211 8.70 -8.32 -23.49
C GLU A 211 10.19 -8.63 -23.74
N SER A 212 10.55 -8.92 -24.99
CA SER A 212 11.96 -9.02 -25.36
C SER A 212 12.59 -7.62 -25.34
N GLY A 213 13.75 -7.47 -24.72
CA GLY A 213 14.40 -6.16 -24.65
C GLY A 213 15.46 -6.08 -23.56
N ASP A 214 15.96 -4.85 -23.38
CA ASP A 214 16.99 -4.56 -22.39
C ASP A 214 16.37 -4.18 -21.05
N PHE A 215 16.89 -4.79 -19.99
CA PHE A 215 16.53 -4.50 -18.62
C PHE A 215 17.76 -4.02 -17.85
N LYS A 216 17.63 -2.89 -17.15
CA LYS A 216 18.65 -2.43 -16.22
C LYS A 216 18.52 -3.16 -14.90
N ILE A 217 19.65 -3.64 -14.39
CA ILE A 217 19.82 -4.19 -13.06
C ILE A 217 20.44 -3.12 -12.18
N LEU A 218 19.71 -2.68 -11.16
CA LEU A 218 20.08 -1.53 -10.33
C LEU A 218 20.24 -1.99 -8.88
N VAL A 219 21.46 -1.91 -8.35
CA VAL A 219 21.74 -2.24 -6.94
C VAL A 219 21.91 -0.96 -6.15
N GLY A 220 21.16 -0.81 -5.06
CA GLY A 220 21.17 0.40 -4.24
C GLY A 220 21.07 0.15 -2.74
N ALA A 221 21.35 1.21 -1.97
CA ALA A 221 21.13 1.29 -0.54
C ALA A 221 19.72 1.84 -0.19
N SER A 222 19.03 2.42 -1.17
CA SER A 222 17.61 2.81 -1.17
C SER A 222 17.10 2.94 -2.61
N SER A 223 15.81 3.14 -2.82
CA SER A 223 15.24 3.40 -4.16
C SER A 223 15.80 4.64 -4.86
N ARG A 224 16.43 5.57 -4.12
CA ARG A 224 17.07 6.77 -4.69
C ARG A 224 18.57 6.88 -4.39
N ASP A 225 19.17 5.78 -3.94
CA ASP A 225 20.61 5.69 -3.71
C ASP A 225 21.14 4.44 -4.42
N ILE A 226 21.09 4.49 -5.77
CA ILE A 226 21.60 3.44 -6.64
C ILE A 226 23.12 3.56 -6.69
N LYS A 227 23.80 2.46 -6.39
CA LYS A 227 25.25 2.40 -6.26
C LYS A 227 25.90 1.75 -7.48
N LEU A 228 25.26 0.72 -8.02
CA LEU A 228 25.77 -0.07 -9.14
C LEU A 228 24.64 -0.27 -10.15
N GLU A 229 24.98 -0.25 -11.44
CA GLU A 229 24.08 -0.48 -12.55
C GLU A 229 24.74 -1.43 -13.55
N GLY A 230 23.94 -2.33 -14.11
CA GLY A 230 24.29 -3.14 -15.26
C GLY A 230 23.06 -3.37 -16.14
N ILE A 231 23.24 -4.06 -17.26
CA ILE A 231 22.19 -4.31 -18.24
C ILE A 231 22.17 -5.79 -18.62
N VAL A 232 20.98 -6.32 -18.89
CA VAL A 232 20.77 -7.67 -19.40
C VAL A 232 19.71 -7.61 -20.48
N ASN A 233 19.94 -8.30 -21.59
CA ASN A 233 18.93 -8.50 -22.61
C ASN A 233 18.11 -9.76 -22.27
N VAL A 234 16.78 -9.66 -22.33
CA VAL A 234 15.88 -10.81 -22.08
C VAL A 234 15.14 -11.12 -23.38
N THR A 235 15.12 -12.39 -23.77
CA THR A 235 14.33 -12.89 -24.90
C THR A 235 13.05 -13.56 -24.39
N SER A 236 11.90 -13.01 -24.76
CA SER A 236 10.57 -13.54 -24.42
C SER A 236 10.36 -14.95 -24.97
N LYS A 237 9.64 -15.80 -24.23
CA LYS A 237 9.14 -17.09 -24.73
C LYS A 237 7.97 -16.94 -25.68
N ASN A 238 7.28 -15.80 -25.67
CA ASN A 238 6.12 -15.54 -26.50
C ASN A 238 6.15 -14.10 -27.05
N PRO A 239 7.12 -13.76 -27.93
CA PRO A 239 7.32 -12.39 -28.41
C PRO A 239 6.13 -11.83 -29.21
N ASP A 240 5.28 -12.71 -29.76
CA ASP A 240 4.10 -12.32 -30.56
C ASP A 240 2.82 -12.22 -29.71
N ALA A 241 2.92 -12.30 -28.38
CA ALA A 241 1.76 -12.16 -27.50
C ALA A 241 1.08 -10.80 -27.73
N PRO A 242 -0.26 -10.73 -27.85
CA PRO A 242 -0.94 -9.46 -27.99
C PRO A 242 -0.75 -8.62 -26.73
N ILE A 243 -0.26 -7.39 -26.89
CA ILE A 243 -0.10 -6.42 -25.80
C ILE A 243 -1.11 -5.29 -26.03
N PRO A 244 -1.92 -4.93 -25.02
CA PRO A 244 -2.79 -3.76 -25.12
C PRO A 244 -1.98 -2.49 -25.38
N ASP A 245 -2.45 -1.63 -26.29
CA ASP A 245 -1.88 -0.30 -26.48
C ASP A 245 -2.84 0.75 -25.92
N TYR A 246 -2.40 1.42 -24.85
CA TYR A 246 -3.15 2.49 -24.20
C TYR A 246 -2.58 3.89 -24.49
N LYS A 247 -1.54 4.03 -25.32
CA LYS A 247 -0.85 5.32 -25.51
C LYS A 247 -1.78 6.44 -25.96
N ALA A 248 -2.71 6.14 -26.87
CA ALA A 248 -3.69 7.10 -27.37
C ALA A 248 -4.85 7.34 -26.41
N ALA A 249 -5.36 6.28 -25.77
CA ALA A 249 -6.57 6.34 -24.94
C ALA A 249 -6.30 6.79 -23.49
N ALA A 250 -5.08 6.57 -23.00
CA ALA A 250 -4.67 6.85 -21.63
C ALA A 250 -3.21 7.39 -21.54
N PRO A 251 -2.89 8.48 -22.24
CA PRO A 251 -1.53 9.03 -22.29
C PRO A 251 -0.95 9.43 -20.93
N CYS A 252 -1.78 9.76 -19.92
CA CYS A 252 -1.28 10.20 -18.62
C CYS A 252 -0.46 9.12 -17.90
N TYR A 253 -0.71 7.84 -18.17
CA TYR A 253 0.05 6.74 -17.57
C TYR A 253 1.44 6.62 -18.19
N TYR A 254 1.62 7.01 -19.45
CA TYR A 254 2.92 7.01 -20.14
C TYR A 254 3.75 8.25 -19.82
N ASP A 255 3.12 9.35 -19.40
CA ASP A 255 3.76 10.60 -18.99
C ASP A 255 3.34 11.05 -17.57
N ILE A 256 3.45 10.13 -16.61
CA ILE A 256 3.04 10.39 -15.22
C ILE A 256 3.86 11.51 -14.54
N ALA A 257 5.02 11.87 -15.09
CA ALA A 257 5.86 12.96 -14.61
C ALA A 257 5.25 14.34 -14.82
N ASN A 258 4.54 14.53 -15.93
CA ASN A 258 3.87 15.78 -16.24
C ASN A 258 2.36 15.75 -15.89
N ALA A 259 1.84 14.60 -15.47
CA ALA A 259 0.44 14.47 -15.07
C ALA A 259 0.11 15.29 -13.81
N THR A 260 -0.98 16.06 -13.88
CA THR A 260 -1.57 16.79 -12.76
C THR A 260 -2.82 16.11 -12.19
N GLU A 261 -3.41 15.21 -12.96
CA GLU A 261 -4.58 14.40 -12.65
C GLU A 261 -4.59 13.12 -13.50
N ILE A 262 -5.49 12.21 -13.15
CA ILE A 262 -5.79 10.99 -13.89
C ILE A 262 -7.29 11.05 -14.28
N PRO A 263 -7.59 11.45 -15.53
CA PRO A 263 -8.96 11.56 -16.01
C PRO A 263 -9.69 10.22 -15.95
N VAL A 264 -11.01 10.26 -15.66
CA VAL A 264 -11.80 9.03 -15.49
C VAL A 264 -11.85 8.24 -16.79
N GLU A 265 -11.91 8.91 -17.94
CA GLU A 265 -11.97 8.29 -19.26
C GLU A 265 -10.71 7.50 -19.58
N GLN A 266 -9.54 8.00 -19.14
CA GLN A 266 -8.27 7.30 -19.29
C GLN A 266 -8.22 6.08 -18.37
N PHE A 267 -8.69 6.20 -17.13
CA PHE A 267 -8.81 5.06 -16.22
C PHE A 267 -9.80 3.99 -16.74
N GLU A 268 -10.94 4.40 -17.29
CA GLU A 268 -11.93 3.51 -17.92
C GLU A 268 -11.34 2.76 -19.13
N ALA A 269 -10.47 3.41 -19.92
CA ALA A 269 -9.77 2.75 -21.02
C ALA A 269 -8.88 1.59 -20.54
N LEU A 270 -8.20 1.76 -19.40
CA LEU A 270 -7.43 0.69 -18.76
C LEU A 270 -8.32 -0.37 -18.13
N TYR A 271 -9.37 0.05 -17.42
CA TYR A 271 -10.28 -0.83 -16.70
C TYR A 271 -11.15 -1.69 -17.64
N GLY A 272 -11.42 -1.19 -18.85
CA GLY A 272 -12.23 -1.88 -19.85
C GLY A 272 -13.74 -1.75 -19.66
N ALA A 273 -14.20 -0.86 -18.78
CA ALA A 273 -15.60 -0.56 -18.57
C ALA A 273 -15.80 0.86 -18.01
N LYS A 274 -17.02 1.38 -18.16
CA LYS A 274 -17.41 2.67 -17.58
C LYS A 274 -17.44 2.60 -16.06
N MET A 275 -16.93 3.64 -15.41
CA MET A 275 -17.00 3.79 -13.96
C MET A 275 -18.45 3.99 -13.55
N ILE A 276 -18.81 3.37 -12.43
CA ILE A 276 -20.12 3.57 -11.83
C ILE A 276 -20.13 4.96 -11.22
N GLU A 277 -21.19 5.73 -11.49
CA GLU A 277 -21.37 7.05 -10.90
C GLU A 277 -21.29 6.97 -9.37
N ASN A 278 -20.35 7.72 -8.80
CA ASN A 278 -20.10 7.72 -7.36
C ASN A 278 -21.08 8.67 -6.62
N ARG A 279 -22.37 8.34 -6.71
CA ARG A 279 -23.48 9.05 -6.04
C ARG A 279 -23.99 8.28 -4.81
N PRO A 280 -24.61 8.93 -3.81
CA PRO A 280 -25.20 8.23 -2.67
C PRO A 280 -26.13 7.08 -3.09
N TYR A 281 -26.23 6.03 -2.25
CA TYR A 281 -27.20 4.97 -2.46
C TYR A 281 -28.62 5.53 -2.55
N GLU A 282 -29.45 4.95 -3.41
CA GLU A 282 -30.89 5.22 -3.43
C GLU A 282 -31.67 4.05 -2.87
N LYS A 283 -32.93 4.32 -2.52
CA LYS A 283 -33.86 3.28 -2.10
C LYS A 283 -34.02 2.25 -3.23
N GLY A 284 -33.77 0.98 -2.94
CA GLY A 284 -33.81 -0.12 -3.92
C GLY A 284 -32.45 -0.76 -4.15
N GLU A 285 -31.37 -0.02 -3.88
CA GLU A 285 -29.98 -0.37 -4.17
C GLU A 285 -29.19 -0.82 -2.93
N LEU A 286 -29.78 -0.77 -1.73
CA LEU A 286 -29.09 -1.16 -0.50
C LEU A 286 -28.85 -2.67 -0.44
N LEU A 287 -27.70 -3.05 0.08
CA LEU A 287 -27.20 -4.39 0.31
C LEU A 287 -26.86 -4.57 1.80
N ALA A 288 -26.65 -5.82 2.22
CA ALA A 288 -26.24 -6.12 3.59
C ALA A 288 -24.85 -5.55 3.97
N ASN A 289 -24.03 -5.19 2.98
CA ASN A 289 -22.72 -4.57 3.17
C ASN A 289 -22.78 -3.05 3.30
N ASN A 290 -23.93 -2.42 3.03
CA ASN A 290 -24.08 -0.99 3.31
C ASN A 290 -24.03 -0.72 4.81
N THR A 291 -23.53 0.45 5.16
CA THR A 291 -23.41 0.88 6.55
C THR A 291 -24.76 1.35 7.09
N ILE A 292 -24.90 1.37 8.41
CA ILE A 292 -26.07 1.97 9.08
C ILE A 292 -26.24 3.43 8.65
N GLY A 293 -25.17 4.19 8.47
CA GLY A 293 -25.22 5.57 7.98
C GLY A 293 -25.84 5.70 6.57
N GLN A 294 -25.57 4.74 5.69
CA GLN A 294 -26.02 4.76 4.29
C GLN A 294 -27.51 4.44 4.10
N CYS A 295 -28.22 3.90 5.10
CA CYS A 295 -29.62 3.49 4.92
C CYS A 295 -30.64 4.64 4.92
N ARG A 296 -30.22 5.88 5.21
CA ARG A 296 -31.10 7.05 5.44
C ARG A 296 -31.89 7.53 4.22
N VAL A 297 -31.89 6.72 3.16
CA VAL A 297 -32.48 6.92 1.83
C VAL A 297 -33.96 6.51 1.78
N SER A 298 -34.50 5.90 2.84
CA SER A 298 -35.92 5.59 2.99
C SER A 298 -36.46 5.95 4.38
N PRO A 299 -37.78 6.14 4.58
CA PRO A 299 -38.35 6.41 5.90
C PRO A 299 -38.02 5.34 6.94
N PHE A 300 -38.12 4.06 6.55
CA PHE A 300 -37.75 2.93 7.41
C PHE A 300 -36.24 2.92 7.70
N GLY A 301 -35.40 3.25 6.72
CA GLY A 301 -33.97 3.41 6.95
C GLY A 301 -33.63 4.54 7.92
N LYS A 302 -34.26 5.72 7.79
CA LYS A 302 -34.11 6.82 8.77
C LYS A 302 -34.50 6.39 10.18
N PHE A 303 -35.58 5.62 10.32
CA PHE A 303 -35.98 5.02 11.59
C PHE A 303 -34.91 4.07 12.14
N MET A 304 -34.42 3.13 11.32
CA MET A 304 -33.38 2.17 11.73
C MET A 304 -32.07 2.87 12.12
N TYR A 305 -31.65 3.88 11.37
CA TYR A 305 -30.50 4.72 11.71
C TYR A 305 -30.66 5.36 13.09
N ASN A 306 -31.78 6.03 13.33
CA ASN A 306 -32.06 6.68 14.62
C ASN A 306 -32.12 5.68 15.78
N LEU A 307 -32.69 4.49 15.54
CA LEU A 307 -32.73 3.41 16.54
C LEU A 307 -31.31 2.94 16.90
N CYS A 308 -30.49 2.58 15.91
CA CYS A 308 -29.14 2.06 16.15
C CYS A 308 -28.22 3.10 16.79
N VAL A 309 -28.23 4.34 16.28
CA VAL A 309 -27.42 5.44 16.84
C VAL A 309 -27.93 5.84 18.23
N GLY A 310 -29.24 5.84 18.44
CA GLY A 310 -29.84 6.14 19.75
C GLY A 310 -29.43 5.14 20.83
N VAL A 311 -29.48 3.84 20.53
CA VAL A 311 -29.02 2.78 21.45
C VAL A 311 -27.54 2.96 21.80
N VAL A 312 -26.69 3.23 20.81
CA VAL A 312 -25.26 3.38 21.05
C VAL A 312 -24.94 4.66 21.80
N ASN A 313 -25.62 5.77 21.52
CA ASN A 313 -25.44 7.00 22.27
C ASN A 313 -25.76 6.80 23.75
N LEU A 314 -26.78 6.01 24.10
CA LEU A 314 -27.08 5.67 25.50
C LEU A 314 -25.95 4.88 26.17
N VAL A 315 -25.33 3.94 25.44
CA VAL A 315 -24.18 3.14 25.93
C VAL A 315 -22.88 3.96 25.97
N ALA A 316 -22.71 4.91 25.05
CA ALA A 316 -21.53 5.75 24.92
C ALA A 316 -21.42 6.82 26.01
N LEU A 317 -22.52 7.17 26.69
CA LEU A 317 -22.51 8.14 27.80
C LEU A 317 -21.53 7.77 28.93
N SER A 318 -21.20 6.48 29.08
CA SER A 318 -20.25 5.99 30.08
C SER A 318 -18.86 5.70 29.53
N SER A 319 -18.55 6.05 28.27
CA SER A 319 -17.25 5.75 27.66
C SER A 319 -16.32 6.97 27.67
N GLU A 320 -15.00 6.71 27.70
CA GLU A 320 -13.99 7.75 27.60
C GLU A 320 -13.95 8.41 26.21
N ASN A 321 -14.43 7.71 25.17
CA ASN A 321 -14.47 8.22 23.80
C ASN A 321 -15.82 7.91 23.12
N PRO A 322 -16.87 8.70 23.42
CA PRO A 322 -18.22 8.45 22.92
C PRO A 322 -18.31 8.63 21.40
N GLU A 323 -17.56 9.58 20.84
CA GLU A 323 -17.59 9.87 19.41
C GLU A 323 -17.07 8.70 18.57
N MET A 324 -16.01 8.03 19.02
CA MET A 324 -15.49 6.83 18.38
C MET A 324 -16.56 5.73 18.32
N LEU A 325 -17.27 5.46 19.43
CA LEU A 325 -18.31 4.43 19.47
C LEU A 325 -19.46 4.77 18.52
N THR A 326 -19.91 6.02 18.54
CA THR A 326 -20.99 6.49 17.69
C THR A 326 -20.62 6.42 16.20
N ASN A 327 -19.41 6.82 15.82
CA ASN A 327 -18.95 6.72 14.42
C ASN A 327 -18.72 5.25 14.00
N SER A 328 -18.17 4.41 14.87
CA SER A 328 -18.01 2.97 14.60
C SER A 328 -19.33 2.30 14.21
N VAL A 329 -20.44 2.70 14.85
CA VAL A 329 -21.76 2.15 14.54
C VAL A 329 -22.35 2.74 13.26
N LYS A 330 -22.12 4.03 12.98
CA LYS A 330 -22.56 4.61 11.70
C LYS A 330 -21.91 3.90 10.52
N ASP A 331 -20.64 3.52 10.64
CA ASP A 331 -19.88 2.85 9.58
C ASP A 331 -19.99 1.32 9.63
N MET A 332 -20.72 0.78 10.60
CA MET A 332 -20.96 -0.65 10.73
C MET A 332 -21.87 -1.17 9.60
N PRO A 333 -21.47 -2.21 8.86
CA PRO A 333 -22.35 -2.87 7.89
C PRO A 333 -23.56 -3.55 8.52
N TYR A 334 -24.71 -3.58 7.82
CA TYR A 334 -25.92 -4.27 8.31
C TYR A 334 -25.70 -5.75 8.61
N ARG A 335 -24.84 -6.44 7.85
CA ARG A 335 -24.50 -7.84 8.11
C ARG A 335 -23.94 -8.09 9.51
N THR A 336 -23.34 -7.08 10.15
CA THR A 336 -22.79 -7.20 11.50
C THR A 336 -23.89 -7.37 12.55
N ILE A 337 -25.11 -6.88 12.29
CA ILE A 337 -26.27 -7.09 13.17
C ILE A 337 -26.57 -8.60 13.31
N ALA A 338 -26.44 -9.37 12.23
CA ALA A 338 -26.61 -10.82 12.29
C ALA A 338 -25.53 -11.48 13.18
N ALA A 339 -24.27 -11.08 13.01
CA ALA A 339 -23.15 -11.58 13.81
C ALA A 339 -23.32 -11.29 15.32
N TRP A 340 -23.82 -10.10 15.66
CA TRP A 340 -24.01 -9.69 17.07
C TRP A 340 -25.30 -10.21 17.70
N SER A 341 -26.22 -10.71 16.90
CA SER A 341 -27.48 -11.27 17.38
C SER A 341 -27.34 -12.63 18.08
N MET A 342 -26.13 -13.18 18.18
CA MET A 342 -25.86 -14.53 18.68
C MET A 342 -26.74 -15.60 18.01
N GLY A 343 -26.97 -15.47 16.70
CA GLY A 343 -27.78 -16.40 15.90
C GLY A 343 -29.29 -16.15 15.92
N LEU A 344 -29.78 -15.08 16.56
CA LEU A 344 -31.20 -14.71 16.53
C LEU A 344 -31.64 -14.16 15.16
N ILE A 345 -30.73 -13.51 14.43
CA ILE A 345 -30.96 -12.97 13.09
C ILE A 345 -30.22 -13.87 12.10
N SER A 346 -30.98 -14.76 11.45
CA SER A 346 -30.48 -15.59 10.34
C SER A 346 -30.16 -14.74 9.09
N LYS A 347 -29.48 -15.36 8.11
CA LYS A 347 -29.28 -14.76 6.78
C LYS A 347 -30.62 -14.35 6.14
N ARG A 348 -31.66 -15.18 6.31
CA ARG A 348 -33.01 -14.90 5.80
C ARG A 348 -33.62 -13.66 6.46
N SER A 349 -33.44 -13.50 7.78
CA SER A 349 -33.87 -12.29 8.48
C SER A 349 -33.12 -11.07 7.96
N LEU A 350 -31.79 -11.16 7.85
CA LEU A 350 -30.98 -10.07 7.32
C LEU A 350 -31.41 -9.64 5.91
N ASP A 351 -31.68 -10.59 5.01
CA ASP A 351 -32.20 -10.28 3.68
C ASP A 351 -33.57 -9.59 3.74
N GLY A 352 -34.46 -10.03 4.65
CA GLY A 352 -35.75 -9.39 4.89
C GLY A 352 -35.61 -7.95 5.39
N LEU A 353 -34.63 -7.68 6.26
CA LEU A 353 -34.29 -6.34 6.71
C LEU A 353 -33.81 -5.47 5.55
N VAL A 354 -32.92 -5.98 4.70
CA VAL A 354 -32.45 -5.27 3.49
C VAL A 354 -33.62 -5.01 2.52
N ASP A 355 -34.51 -5.97 2.33
CA ASP A 355 -35.73 -5.80 1.52
C ASP A 355 -36.63 -4.69 2.10
N MET A 356 -36.78 -4.61 3.43
CA MET A 356 -37.52 -3.53 4.09
C MET A 356 -36.85 -2.17 3.92
N LEU A 357 -35.53 -2.07 4.08
CA LEU A 357 -34.75 -0.85 3.84
C LEU A 357 -34.94 -0.32 2.42
N ASN A 358 -35.02 -1.24 1.45
CA ASN A 358 -35.30 -0.96 0.05
C ASN A 358 -36.80 -0.77 -0.27
N GLY A 359 -37.70 -0.97 0.68
CA GLY A 359 -39.14 -0.89 0.47
C GLY A 359 -39.72 -1.94 -0.48
N ARG A 360 -39.07 -3.10 -0.58
CA ARG A 360 -39.54 -4.24 -1.38
C ARG A 360 -40.69 -4.95 -0.65
N LYS A 361 -41.74 -5.31 -1.39
CA LYS A 361 -42.91 -6.02 -0.84
C LYS A 361 -42.49 -7.37 -0.26
N GLY A 362 -43.05 -7.74 0.88
CA GLY A 362 -42.77 -9.03 1.54
C GLY A 362 -41.50 -9.05 2.40
N GLY A 363 -40.71 -7.97 2.45
CA GLY A 363 -39.50 -7.88 3.28
C GLY A 363 -39.77 -8.18 4.76
N PHE A 364 -40.84 -7.63 5.34
CA PHE A 364 -41.24 -7.91 6.73
C PHE A 364 -41.60 -9.39 6.96
N ARG A 365 -42.33 -10.01 6.01
CA ARG A 365 -42.67 -11.44 6.10
C ARG A 365 -41.40 -12.30 5.98
N ARG A 366 -40.44 -11.90 5.14
CA ARG A 366 -39.14 -12.58 5.01
C ARG A 366 -38.31 -12.43 6.29
N PHE A 367 -38.31 -11.23 6.88
CA PHE A 367 -37.65 -10.92 8.15
C PHE A 367 -38.17 -11.83 9.27
N LEU A 368 -39.50 -11.87 9.50
CA LEU A 368 -40.09 -12.70 10.54
C LEU A 368 -39.84 -14.20 10.36
N LYS A 369 -39.85 -14.70 9.11
CA LYS A 369 -39.61 -16.12 8.81
C LYS A 369 -38.18 -16.59 9.10
N GLY A 370 -37.25 -15.68 9.38
CA GLY A 370 -35.88 -16.02 9.76
C GLY A 370 -35.61 -15.92 11.26
N PHE A 371 -36.59 -15.59 12.09
CA PHE A 371 -36.45 -15.59 13.55
C PHE A 371 -36.58 -17.01 14.12
N GLY A 372 -35.64 -17.36 15.00
CA GLY A 372 -35.52 -18.70 15.57
C GLY A 372 -34.27 -19.42 15.06
N LYS A 373 -33.64 -20.25 15.90
CA LYS A 373 -32.47 -21.04 15.53
C LYS A 373 -32.76 -21.81 14.24
N GLU A 374 -32.00 -21.58 13.18
CA GLU A 374 -31.88 -22.55 12.11
C GLU A 374 -31.46 -23.87 12.77
N LYS A 375 -32.29 -24.91 12.66
CA LYS A 375 -31.84 -26.26 12.99
C LYS A 375 -30.65 -26.52 12.09
N GLU A 376 -29.49 -26.79 12.69
CA GLU A 376 -28.33 -27.31 11.97
C GLU A 376 -28.81 -28.43 11.03
N GLU A 377 -28.68 -28.21 9.71
CA GLU A 377 -28.71 -29.31 8.74
C GLU A 377 -27.44 -30.14 8.97
N LYS A 378 -27.51 -31.05 9.95
CA LYS A 378 -26.71 -32.26 9.94
C LYS A 378 -27.32 -33.19 8.88
N ASN A 379 -26.56 -33.39 7.81
CA ASN A 379 -26.59 -34.45 6.76
C ASN A 379 -26.44 -33.73 5.41
N GLU A 380 -25.37 -33.90 4.64
CA GLU A 380 -24.91 -35.18 4.07
C GLU A 380 -23.37 -35.27 4.02
N LYS A 381 -22.80 -36.21 4.78
CA LYS A 381 -21.68 -37.03 4.32
C LYS A 381 -22.23 -38.43 4.10
N LYS A 382 -22.28 -38.88 2.86
CA LYS A 382 -22.08 -40.26 2.47
C LYS A 382 -21.30 -40.27 1.16
#